data_AF-A0AAW7XCQ8-F1
#
_entry.id   AF-A0AAW7XCQ8-F1
#
_cell.length_a   1.000
_cell.length_b   1.000
_cell.length_c   1.000
_cell.angle_alpha   90.00
_cell.angle_beta   90.00
_cell.angle_gamma   90.00
#
_symmetry.space_group_name_H-M   'P 1'
#
loop_
_entity.id
_entity.type
_entity.pdbx_description
1 polymer ?
#
loop_
_entity_poly.entity_id
_entity_poly.type
_entity_poly.pdbx_seq_one_letter_code
_entity_poly.pdbx_strand_id
1 'polypeptide(L)'
;MDSLFLIGLVFIVVIVLLAIKSLSKQQAPGSSVLPYRKVDVLFTPAERSFLGVLTQAVGQDAQIFGKVRVADVILPVKGLANADRLRAMNKITSKHFDFVLCDSNDLSILCAIELNDSSHNSKKRKERDAFLEAVCESAGFPLVQVPARATYKIDEVRGAVAMYLKHEELATPNNEDTIAPDIIQPAVEEVVCPKCSSKMVKRVAKKGKNIGSEFWACSSYPKCRYIKAIKAP
;
A
#
# COMPACT_ATOMS: atom_id res chain seq x y z
N MET A 1 70.13 -0.65 -41.92
CA MET A 1 68.72 -0.42 -42.31
C MET A 1 67.78 -1.41 -41.62
N ASP A 2 68.33 -2.41 -40.93
CA ASP A 2 67.61 -3.58 -40.42
C ASP A 2 66.85 -3.29 -39.12
N SER A 3 67.39 -2.45 -38.24
CA SER A 3 66.74 -2.09 -36.96
C SER A 3 65.48 -1.26 -37.15
N LEU A 4 65.44 -0.38 -38.15
CA LEU A 4 64.26 0.45 -38.46
C LEU A 4 63.14 -0.39 -39.07
N PHE A 5 63.52 -1.40 -39.87
CA PHE A 5 62.59 -2.37 -40.45
C PHE A 5 61.97 -3.28 -39.38
N LEU A 6 62.78 -3.72 -38.41
CA LEU A 6 62.32 -4.53 -37.28
C LEU A 6 61.32 -3.77 -36.38
N ILE A 7 61.59 -2.50 -36.09
CA ILE A 7 60.68 -1.62 -35.31
C ILE A 7 59.37 -1.41 -36.08
N GLY A 8 59.43 -1.20 -37.39
CA GLY A 8 58.23 -1.07 -38.24
C GLY A 8 57.37 -2.33 -38.22
N LEU A 9 57.99 -3.51 -38.30
CA LEU A 9 57.28 -4.80 -38.28
C LEU A 9 56.60 -5.06 -36.93
N VAL A 10 57.27 -4.76 -35.81
CA VAL A 10 56.67 -4.86 -34.48
C VAL A 10 55.48 -3.91 -34.33
N PHE A 11 55.58 -2.68 -34.85
CA PHE A 11 54.50 -1.70 -34.77
C PHE A 11 53.27 -2.15 -35.59
N ILE A 12 53.49 -2.72 -36.78
CA ILE A 12 52.42 -3.29 -37.61
C ILE A 12 51.74 -4.46 -36.89
N VAL A 13 52.51 -5.37 -36.28
CA VAL A 13 51.96 -6.49 -35.51
C VAL A 13 51.13 -5.99 -34.33
N VAL A 14 51.59 -4.97 -33.60
CA VAL A 14 50.82 -4.37 -32.50
C VAL A 14 49.52 -3.74 -33.01
N ILE A 15 49.55 -2.99 -34.12
CA ILE A 15 48.34 -2.41 -34.72
C ILE A 15 47.36 -3.51 -35.16
N VAL A 16 47.86 -4.58 -35.78
CA VAL A 16 47.04 -5.73 -36.20
C VAL A 16 46.43 -6.43 -34.98
N LEU A 17 47.20 -6.64 -33.90
CA LEU A 17 46.69 -7.22 -32.66
C LEU A 17 45.63 -6.33 -31.98
N LEU A 18 45.82 -5.01 -32.00
CA LEU A 18 44.84 -4.03 -31.50
C LEU A 18 43.58 -4.01 -32.38
N ALA A 19 43.73 -4.12 -33.71
CA ALA A 19 42.62 -4.22 -34.65
C ALA A 19 41.85 -5.54 -34.47
N ILE A 20 42.54 -6.67 -34.28
CA ILE A 20 41.92 -7.98 -33.99
C ILE A 20 41.15 -7.92 -32.66
N LYS A 21 41.70 -7.30 -31.60
CA LYS A 21 40.97 -7.05 -30.34
C LYS A 21 39.75 -6.16 -30.51
N SER A 22 39.82 -5.17 -31.41
CA SER A 22 38.68 -4.29 -31.73
C SER A 22 37.61 -5.04 -32.52
N LEU A 23 37.99 -5.93 -33.42
CA LEU A 23 37.09 -6.76 -34.22
C LEU A 23 36.45 -7.89 -33.39
N SER A 24 37.17 -8.45 -32.40
CA SER A 24 36.60 -9.42 -31.45
C SER A 24 35.65 -8.80 -30.43
N LYS A 25 35.57 -7.45 -30.36
CA LYS A 25 34.61 -6.71 -29.53
C LYS A 25 33.27 -6.49 -30.24
N GLN A 26 33.07 -7.08 -31.43
CA GLN A 26 31.76 -7.17 -32.06
C GLN A 26 30.97 -8.33 -31.45
N GLN A 27 30.27 -7.97 -30.37
CA GLN A 27 28.95 -8.44 -29.97
C GLN A 27 28.50 -9.79 -30.53
N ALA A 28 28.34 -10.76 -29.62
CA ALA A 28 27.57 -11.97 -29.90
C ALA A 28 26.20 -11.60 -30.51
N PRO A 29 25.81 -12.22 -31.64
CA PRO A 29 24.54 -11.97 -32.30
C PRO A 29 23.39 -12.46 -31.42
N GLY A 30 22.27 -11.74 -31.51
CA GLY A 30 21.13 -11.79 -30.60
C GLY A 30 20.66 -13.18 -30.16
N SER A 31 20.74 -13.43 -28.86
CA SER A 31 19.62 -14.10 -28.18
C SER A 31 18.59 -13.02 -27.89
N SER A 32 17.43 -13.07 -28.56
CA SER A 32 16.28 -12.17 -28.36
C SER A 32 15.59 -12.35 -26.99
N VAL A 33 16.31 -12.87 -26.00
CA VAL A 33 15.82 -13.12 -24.66
C VAL A 33 16.14 -11.89 -23.83
N LEU A 34 15.11 -11.14 -23.49
CA LEU A 34 15.23 -10.06 -22.53
C LEU A 34 15.65 -10.64 -21.17
N PRO A 35 16.69 -10.12 -20.50
CA PRO A 35 17.28 -10.74 -19.30
C PRO A 35 16.48 -10.41 -18.03
N TYR A 36 15.19 -10.70 -18.02
CA TYR A 36 14.29 -10.45 -16.89
C TYR A 36 13.76 -11.75 -16.31
N ARG A 37 13.53 -11.75 -15.00
CA ARG A 37 12.85 -12.82 -14.28
C ARG A 37 11.74 -12.22 -13.41
N LYS A 38 10.69 -13.01 -13.17
CA LYS A 38 9.69 -12.65 -12.16
C LYS A 38 10.26 -12.84 -10.76
N VAL A 39 9.68 -12.12 -9.81
CA VAL A 39 9.86 -12.34 -8.37
C VAL A 39 8.63 -13.10 -7.86
N ASP A 40 8.83 -14.16 -7.08
CA ASP A 40 7.73 -15.01 -6.62
C ASP A 40 7.04 -14.48 -5.35
N VAL A 41 7.74 -13.66 -4.55
CA VAL A 41 7.21 -13.07 -3.32
C VAL A 41 7.43 -11.56 -3.33
N LEU A 42 6.35 -10.78 -3.20
CA LEU A 42 6.40 -9.31 -3.25
C LEU A 42 6.93 -8.69 -1.94
N PHE A 43 6.54 -9.25 -0.80
CA PHE A 43 6.85 -8.72 0.53
C PHE A 43 7.89 -9.55 1.26
N THR A 44 8.72 -8.89 2.06
CA THR A 44 9.53 -9.58 3.06
C THR A 44 8.63 -10.24 4.13
N PRO A 45 9.12 -11.22 4.91
CA PRO A 45 8.33 -11.82 5.99
C PRO A 45 7.80 -10.80 7.01
N ALA A 46 8.60 -9.78 7.35
CA ALA A 46 8.20 -8.72 8.28
C ALA A 46 7.09 -7.83 7.69
N GLU A 47 7.22 -7.41 6.43
CA GLU A 47 6.19 -6.66 5.72
C GLU A 47 4.89 -7.46 5.58
N ARG A 48 4.99 -8.74 5.25
CA ARG A 48 3.81 -9.62 5.14
C ARG A 48 3.10 -9.80 6.49
N SER A 49 3.86 -9.97 7.57
CA SER A 49 3.31 -10.05 8.93
C SER A 49 2.61 -8.74 9.31
N PHE A 50 3.27 -7.61 9.06
CA PHE A 50 2.70 -6.29 9.33
C PHE A 50 1.44 -6.03 8.51
N LEU A 51 1.42 -6.37 7.22
CA LEU A 51 0.25 -6.20 6.35
C LEU A 51 -0.99 -6.91 6.91
N GLY A 52 -0.82 -8.12 7.46
CA GLY A 52 -1.93 -8.86 8.09
C GLY A 52 -2.50 -8.15 9.32
N VAL A 53 -1.65 -7.49 10.12
CA VAL A 53 -2.07 -6.70 11.29
C VAL A 53 -2.67 -5.37 10.86
N LEU A 54 -2.04 -4.68 9.91
CA LEU A 54 -2.51 -3.42 9.35
C LEU A 54 -3.91 -3.57 8.74
N THR A 55 -4.16 -4.65 8.00
CA THR A 55 -5.48 -4.96 7.43
C THR A 55 -6.56 -5.04 8.50
N GLN A 56 -6.26 -5.66 9.65
CA GLN A 56 -7.20 -5.72 10.78
C GLN A 56 -7.32 -4.37 11.51
N ALA A 57 -6.24 -3.60 11.56
CA ALA A 57 -6.22 -2.29 12.20
C ALA A 57 -7.03 -1.23 11.44
N VAL A 58 -6.96 -1.21 10.10
CA VAL A 58 -7.69 -0.23 9.28
C VAL A 58 -9.11 -0.66 8.93
N GLY A 59 -9.41 -1.97 8.96
CA GLY A 59 -10.76 -2.47 8.71
C GLY A 59 -11.32 -2.05 7.35
N GLN A 60 -12.51 -1.43 7.36
CA GLN A 60 -13.16 -0.93 6.14
C GLN A 60 -12.84 0.54 5.85
N ASP A 61 -12.10 1.21 6.73
CA ASP A 61 -11.88 2.66 6.64
C ASP A 61 -10.83 3.01 5.57
N ALA A 62 -9.92 2.07 5.26
CA ALA A 62 -8.91 2.26 4.25
C ALA A 62 -8.58 0.99 3.44
N GLN A 63 -8.20 1.20 2.18
CA GLN A 63 -7.52 0.23 1.33
C GLN A 63 -6.01 0.37 1.47
N ILE A 64 -5.31 -0.77 1.43
CA ILE A 64 -3.85 -0.83 1.60
C ILE A 64 -3.20 -1.18 0.26
N PHE A 65 -2.30 -0.33 -0.20
CA PHE A 65 -1.45 -0.59 -1.36
C PHE A 65 -0.01 -0.79 -0.90
N GLY A 66 0.62 -1.91 -1.27
CA GLY A 66 2.00 -2.19 -0.88
C GLY A 66 3.01 -1.88 -1.98
N LYS A 67 4.24 -1.55 -1.59
CA LYS A 67 5.38 -1.27 -2.49
C LYS A 67 5.09 -0.20 -3.54
N VAL A 68 4.34 0.83 -3.16
CA VAL A 68 3.99 1.95 -4.02
C VAL A 68 5.21 2.85 -4.22
N ARG A 69 5.53 3.24 -5.45
CA ARG A 69 6.67 4.14 -5.69
C ARG A 69 6.39 5.51 -5.11
N VAL A 70 7.41 6.15 -4.55
CA VAL A 70 7.29 7.54 -4.08
C VAL A 70 6.86 8.46 -5.23
N ALA A 71 7.34 8.20 -6.45
CA ALA A 71 6.97 8.94 -7.66
C ALA A 71 5.52 8.76 -8.13
N ASP A 72 4.78 7.78 -7.59
CA ASP A 72 3.35 7.61 -7.87
C ASP A 72 2.47 8.41 -6.89
N VAL A 73 3.06 8.94 -5.82
CA VAL A 73 2.35 9.65 -4.73
C VAL A 73 2.79 11.11 -4.64
N ILE A 74 4.10 11.36 -4.72
CA ILE A 74 4.71 12.68 -4.60
C ILE A 74 5.38 13.04 -5.93
N LEU A 75 5.11 14.26 -6.41
CA LEU A 75 5.68 14.80 -7.65
C LEU A 75 6.48 16.07 -7.36
N PRO A 76 7.52 16.39 -8.15
CA PRO A 76 8.20 17.67 -8.07
C PRO A 76 7.21 18.83 -8.26
N VAL A 77 7.44 19.93 -7.53
CA VAL A 77 6.59 21.12 -7.62
C VAL A 77 6.52 21.66 -9.05
N LYS A 78 5.37 22.24 -9.39
CA LYS A 78 5.17 22.90 -10.69
C LYS A 78 6.09 24.12 -10.83
N GLY A 79 6.44 24.48 -12.07
CA GLY A 79 7.25 25.68 -12.36
C GLY A 79 8.76 25.50 -12.28
N LEU A 80 9.26 24.31 -11.94
CA LEU A 80 10.70 24.00 -12.02
C LEU A 80 11.20 23.98 -13.46
N ALA A 81 12.45 24.41 -13.66
CA ALA A 81 13.15 24.18 -14.92
C ALA A 81 13.22 22.67 -15.24
N ASN A 82 13.17 22.32 -16.53
CA ASN A 82 13.09 20.91 -16.96
C ASN A 82 14.22 20.03 -16.39
N ALA A 83 15.45 20.55 -16.32
CA ALA A 83 16.58 19.83 -15.77
C ALA A 83 16.41 19.55 -14.27
N ASP A 84 15.87 20.51 -13.51
CA ASP A 84 15.66 20.36 -12.06
C ASP A 84 14.49 19.45 -11.75
N ARG A 85 13.40 19.57 -12.53
CA ARG A 85 12.26 18.65 -12.46
C ARG A 85 12.69 17.22 -12.71
N LEU A 86 13.51 16.97 -13.73
CA LEU A 86 14.04 15.65 -14.05
C LEU A 86 14.98 15.14 -12.94
N ARG A 87 15.88 15.99 -12.43
CA ARG A 87 16.76 15.65 -11.31
C ARG A 87 15.97 15.26 -10.06
N ALA A 88 14.94 16.03 -9.71
CA ALA A 88 14.07 15.73 -8.58
C ALA A 88 13.30 14.41 -8.79
N MET A 89 12.72 14.21 -9.98
CA MET A 89 11.99 12.99 -10.33
C MET A 89 12.88 11.74 -10.20
N ASN A 90 14.09 11.77 -10.75
CA ASN A 90 15.02 10.64 -10.69
C ASN A 90 15.39 10.25 -9.25
N LYS A 91 15.37 11.20 -8.30
CA LYS A 91 15.63 10.90 -6.89
C LYS A 91 14.51 10.08 -6.25
N ILE A 92 13.27 10.16 -6.73
CA ILE A 92 12.11 9.48 -6.12
C ILE A 92 11.65 8.24 -6.90
N THR A 93 11.94 8.13 -8.19
CA THR A 93 11.48 7.02 -9.06
C THR A 93 11.89 5.63 -8.56
N SER A 94 13.09 5.50 -7.98
CA SER A 94 13.62 4.23 -7.49
C SER A 94 13.27 3.92 -6.03
N LYS A 95 12.49 4.77 -5.37
CA LYS A 95 12.08 4.62 -3.98
C LYS A 95 10.63 4.18 -3.90
N HIS A 96 10.32 3.39 -2.88
CA HIS A 96 8.96 2.95 -2.58
C HIS A 96 8.62 3.30 -1.13
N PHE A 97 7.34 3.54 -0.86
CA PHE A 97 6.75 3.35 0.45
C PHE A 97 6.43 1.86 0.63
N ASP A 98 6.56 1.33 1.83
CA ASP A 98 6.16 -0.05 2.10
C ASP A 98 4.66 -0.24 1.96
N PHE A 99 3.88 0.69 2.51
CA PHE A 99 2.43 0.75 2.32
C PHE A 99 1.94 2.18 2.11
N VAL A 100 0.83 2.31 1.40
CA VAL A 100 0.05 3.54 1.25
C VAL A 100 -1.39 3.21 1.62
N LEU A 101 -1.95 3.99 2.55
CA LEU A 101 -3.35 3.92 2.90
C LEU A 101 -4.14 4.88 2.03
N CYS A 102 -5.21 4.36 1.43
CA CYS A 102 -6.17 5.16 0.69
C CYS A 102 -7.56 5.01 1.30
N ASP A 103 -8.37 6.06 1.24
CA ASP A 103 -9.78 6.01 1.65
C ASP A 103 -10.53 4.92 0.87
N SER A 104 -11.34 4.13 1.56
CA SER A 104 -12.05 3.02 0.92
C SER A 104 -13.13 3.44 -0.09
N ASN A 105 -13.63 4.66 -0.02
CA ASN A 105 -14.72 5.16 -0.87
C ASN A 105 -14.21 5.73 -2.19
N ASP A 106 -13.15 6.55 -2.13
CA ASP A 106 -12.68 7.33 -3.29
C ASP A 106 -11.20 7.10 -3.65
N LEU A 107 -10.50 6.25 -2.89
CA LEU A 107 -9.07 5.95 -3.05
C LEU A 107 -8.14 7.17 -2.89
N SER A 108 -8.63 8.27 -2.33
CA SER A 108 -7.77 9.39 -1.94
C SER A 108 -6.70 8.94 -0.95
N ILE A 109 -5.48 9.44 -1.12
CA ILE A 109 -4.34 9.00 -0.32
C ILE A 109 -4.43 9.62 1.08
N LEU A 110 -4.40 8.80 2.12
CA LEU A 110 -4.48 9.21 3.52
C LEU A 110 -3.09 9.42 4.13
N CYS A 111 -2.22 8.42 4.00
CA CYS A 111 -0.83 8.47 4.46
C CYS A 111 -0.01 7.35 3.82
N ALA A 112 1.33 7.45 3.90
CA ALA A 112 2.20 6.31 3.69
C ALA A 112 2.72 5.75 5.02
N ILE A 113 3.14 4.48 4.98
CA ILE A 113 3.75 3.76 6.08
C ILE A 113 5.10 3.19 5.62
N GLU A 114 6.15 3.41 6.40
CA GLU A 114 7.49 2.81 6.22
C GLU A 114 7.81 1.92 7.43
N LEU A 115 8.33 0.71 7.18
CA LEU A 115 8.81 -0.19 8.22
C LEU A 115 10.31 -0.02 8.47
N ASN A 116 10.65 0.48 9.66
CA ASN A 116 12.03 0.75 10.03
C ASN A 116 12.69 -0.47 10.67
N ASP A 117 13.54 -1.17 9.92
CA ASP A 117 14.38 -2.24 10.46
C ASP A 117 15.29 -1.71 11.58
N SER A 118 15.30 -2.40 12.73
CA SER A 118 16.18 -2.09 13.86
C SER A 118 17.64 -2.46 13.59
N SER A 119 17.94 -3.13 12.47
CA SER A 119 19.27 -3.59 12.10
C SER A 119 19.98 -2.70 11.05
N HIS A 120 21.19 -2.29 11.45
CA HIS A 120 22.29 -1.71 10.67
C HIS A 120 22.26 -0.21 10.30
N ASN A 121 22.96 0.52 11.17
CA ASN A 121 23.47 1.90 11.20
C ASN A 121 24.28 2.37 9.96
N SER A 122 24.08 1.79 8.78
CA SER A 122 24.83 2.20 7.59
C SER A 122 24.46 3.65 7.24
N LYS A 123 25.48 4.49 7.00
CA LYS A 123 25.32 5.91 6.63
C LYS A 123 24.33 6.09 5.47
N LYS A 124 24.36 5.15 4.51
CA LYS A 124 23.46 5.13 3.34
C LYS A 124 21.98 4.92 3.69
N ARG A 125 21.66 4.11 4.71
CA ARG A 125 20.27 3.91 5.15
C ARG A 125 19.74 5.17 5.83
N LYS A 126 20.54 5.78 6.70
CA LYS A 126 20.22 7.09 7.32
C LYS A 126 19.97 8.19 6.28
N GLU A 127 20.84 8.30 5.28
CA GLU A 127 20.68 9.28 4.20
C GLU A 127 19.42 9.02 3.36
N ARG A 128 19.07 7.74 3.15
CA ARG A 128 17.83 7.36 2.45
C ARG A 128 16.59 7.76 3.25
N ASP A 129 16.58 7.45 4.54
CA ASP A 129 15.43 7.66 5.41
C ASP A 129 15.21 9.17 5.62
N ALA A 130 16.28 9.91 5.92
CA ALA A 130 16.24 11.38 6.03
C ALA A 130 15.79 12.07 4.75
N PHE A 131 16.19 11.55 3.58
CA PHE A 131 15.71 12.08 2.30
C PHE A 131 14.21 11.84 2.12
N LEU A 132 13.70 10.65 2.46
CA LEU A 132 12.28 10.33 2.31
C LEU A 132 11.43 11.20 3.24
N GLU A 133 11.86 11.36 4.49
CA GLU A 133 11.22 12.24 5.47
C GLU A 133 11.14 13.69 4.96
N ALA A 134 12.26 14.24 4.49
CA ALA A 134 12.29 15.60 3.93
C ALA A 134 11.39 15.76 2.70
N VAL A 135 11.29 14.74 1.83
CA VAL A 135 10.38 14.75 0.68
C VAL A 135 8.92 14.78 1.14
N CYS A 136 8.54 13.93 2.09
CA CYS A 136 7.18 13.91 2.63
C CYS A 136 6.83 15.23 3.33
N GLU A 137 7.72 15.74 4.19
CA GLU A 137 7.54 17.01 4.89
C GLU A 137 7.35 18.17 3.91
N SER A 138 8.23 18.29 2.91
CA SER A 138 8.13 19.35 1.90
C SER A 138 6.87 19.25 1.02
N ALA A 139 6.31 18.05 0.87
CA ALA A 139 5.06 17.81 0.15
C ALA A 139 3.82 17.97 1.04
N GLY A 140 3.97 18.20 2.34
CA GLY A 140 2.86 18.17 3.31
C GLY A 140 2.19 16.79 3.39
N PHE A 141 2.93 15.72 3.10
CA PHE A 141 2.40 14.38 2.96
C PHE A 141 2.64 13.55 4.24
N PRO A 142 1.59 12.97 4.87
CA PRO A 142 1.76 12.21 6.09
C PRO A 142 2.53 10.90 5.90
N LEU A 143 3.59 10.72 6.69
CA LEU A 143 4.40 9.51 6.74
C LEU A 143 4.41 8.93 8.16
N VAL A 144 3.87 7.71 8.31
CA VAL A 144 3.90 6.96 9.56
C VAL A 144 5.07 5.99 9.54
N GLN A 145 5.98 6.14 10.50
CA GLN A 145 7.12 5.23 10.64
C GLN A 145 6.84 4.22 11.74
N VAL A 146 6.88 2.93 11.40
CA VAL A 146 6.64 1.85 12.37
C VAL A 146 7.92 1.02 12.54
N PRO A 147 8.40 0.76 13.77
CA PRO A 147 9.54 -0.11 13.98
C PRO A 147 9.28 -1.52 13.46
N ALA A 148 10.17 -2.06 12.64
CA ALA A 148 10.05 -3.42 12.14
C ALA A 148 10.24 -4.43 13.27
N ARG A 149 9.22 -5.24 13.52
CA ARG A 149 9.18 -6.28 14.56
C ARG A 149 8.63 -7.57 13.97
N ALA A 150 8.96 -8.70 14.59
CA ALA A 150 8.41 -10.00 14.20
C ALA A 150 6.90 -10.11 14.53
N THR A 151 6.45 -9.38 15.55
CA THR A 151 5.09 -9.40 16.07
C THR A 151 4.60 -7.99 16.36
N TYR A 152 3.34 -7.71 16.00
CA TYR A 152 2.67 -6.44 16.26
C TYR A 152 1.34 -6.68 16.96
N LYS A 153 0.92 -5.73 17.79
CA LYS A 153 -0.44 -5.69 18.34
C LYS A 153 -1.33 -4.83 17.44
N ILE A 154 -2.56 -5.26 17.22
CA ILE A 154 -3.51 -4.56 16.36
C ILE A 154 -3.77 -3.15 16.89
N ASP A 155 -3.94 -2.99 18.21
CA ASP A 155 -4.24 -1.68 18.82
C ASP A 155 -3.09 -0.67 18.68
N GLU A 156 -1.84 -1.13 18.75
CA GLU A 156 -0.67 -0.28 18.53
C GLU A 156 -0.63 0.24 17.08
N VAL A 157 -0.87 -0.65 16.11
CA VAL A 157 -0.90 -0.28 14.69
C VAL A 157 -2.10 0.62 14.40
N ARG A 158 -3.28 0.32 14.97
CA ARG A 158 -4.49 1.15 14.83
C ARG A 158 -4.25 2.54 15.40
N GLY A 159 -3.69 2.65 16.61
CA GLY A 159 -3.37 3.92 17.23
C GLY A 159 -2.41 4.77 16.40
N ALA A 160 -1.43 4.15 15.73
CA ALA A 160 -0.47 4.84 14.87
C ALA A 160 -1.09 5.46 13.61
N VAL A 161 -2.20 4.90 13.11
CA VAL A 161 -2.85 5.36 11.87
C VAL A 161 -4.20 6.02 12.09
N ALA A 162 -4.76 5.95 13.30
CA ALA A 162 -6.13 6.37 13.63
C ALA A 162 -6.44 7.81 13.19
N MET A 163 -5.49 8.74 13.37
CA MET A 163 -5.69 10.14 12.99
C MET A 163 -5.82 10.38 11.48
N TYR A 164 -5.43 9.41 10.65
CA TYR A 164 -5.51 9.49 9.19
C TYR A 164 -6.68 8.69 8.62
N LEU A 165 -7.20 7.74 9.39
CA LEU A 165 -8.46 7.10 9.05
C LEU A 165 -9.54 8.15 9.28
N LYS A 166 -10.40 8.37 8.28
CA LYS A 166 -11.55 9.24 8.48
C LYS A 166 -12.35 8.63 9.62
N HIS A 167 -12.41 9.32 10.75
CA HIS A 167 -13.52 9.12 11.65
C HIS A 167 -14.76 9.41 10.81
N GLU A 168 -15.58 8.40 10.52
CA GLU A 168 -17.00 8.72 10.52
C GLU A 168 -17.23 9.40 11.87
N GLU A 169 -17.46 10.70 11.84
CA GLU A 169 -18.35 11.32 12.81
C GLU A 169 -19.65 10.50 12.73
N LEU A 170 -19.72 9.41 13.48
CA LEU A 170 -20.94 9.04 14.15
C LEU A 170 -21.31 10.29 14.93
N ALA A 171 -22.25 11.03 14.35
CA ALA A 171 -22.91 12.18 14.94
C ALA A 171 -22.88 12.07 16.46
N THR A 172 -22.13 12.97 17.10
CA THR A 172 -22.34 13.24 18.51
C THR A 172 -23.78 13.71 18.66
N PRO A 173 -24.65 13.02 19.44
CA PRO A 173 -25.78 13.70 20.03
C PRO A 173 -25.23 14.43 21.25
N ASN A 174 -24.70 15.64 21.06
CA ASN A 174 -24.55 16.60 22.15
C ASN A 174 -25.82 17.46 22.08
N ASN A 175 -26.91 17.05 22.73
CA ASN A 175 -27.23 17.44 24.12
C ASN A 175 -27.03 18.94 24.36
N GLU A 176 -27.94 19.74 23.79
CA GLU A 176 -28.67 20.67 24.65
C GLU A 176 -29.85 19.89 25.26
N ASP A 177 -30.06 20.12 26.56
CA ASP A 177 -31.15 19.63 27.38
C ASP A 177 -31.02 18.24 28.04
N THR A 178 -30.41 18.29 29.23
CA THR A 178 -30.96 17.78 30.50
C THR A 178 -31.67 16.42 30.51
N ILE A 179 -31.07 15.45 31.23
CA ILE A 179 -31.65 14.64 32.34
C ILE A 179 -30.83 13.34 32.45
N ALA A 180 -30.22 13.13 33.61
CA ALA A 180 -29.90 11.79 34.13
C ALA A 180 -30.92 11.46 35.24
N PRO A 181 -31.13 10.20 35.67
CA PRO A 181 -30.52 8.94 35.20
C PRO A 181 -31.56 7.83 34.91
N ASP A 182 -31.03 6.67 34.49
CA ASP A 182 -31.62 5.33 34.61
C ASP A 182 -32.73 4.96 33.60
N ILE A 183 -32.43 4.03 32.67
CA ILE A 183 -33.20 2.79 32.41
C ILE A 183 -32.31 1.87 31.55
N ILE A 184 -32.03 0.68 32.08
CA ILE A 184 -31.50 -0.52 31.42
C ILE A 184 -32.25 -0.77 30.09
N GLN A 185 -31.55 -0.80 28.94
CA GLN A 185 -32.08 -1.43 27.73
C GLN A 185 -31.19 -2.61 27.29
N PRO A 186 -31.81 -3.74 26.91
CA PRO A 186 -31.15 -5.05 26.82
C PRO A 186 -30.32 -5.18 25.53
N ALA A 187 -29.30 -6.04 25.61
CA ALA A 187 -28.51 -6.49 24.48
C ALA A 187 -29.41 -6.96 23.32
N VAL A 188 -29.35 -6.29 22.18
CA VAL A 188 -30.02 -6.73 20.95
C VAL A 188 -29.26 -7.94 20.43
N GLU A 189 -29.88 -9.11 20.52
CA GLU A 189 -29.32 -10.39 20.06
C GLU A 189 -29.10 -10.32 18.53
N GLU A 190 -27.83 -10.24 18.11
CA GLU A 190 -27.46 -10.15 16.68
C GLU A 190 -27.74 -11.48 15.97
N VAL A 191 -28.87 -11.57 15.25
CA VAL A 191 -29.21 -12.75 14.45
C VAL A 191 -28.38 -12.80 13.16
N VAL A 192 -27.58 -13.85 12.98
CA VAL A 192 -26.75 -14.08 11.78
C VAL A 192 -27.41 -15.04 10.78
N CYS A 193 -27.12 -14.86 9.48
CA CYS A 193 -27.67 -15.70 8.42
C CYS A 193 -26.95 -17.07 8.35
N PRO A 194 -27.66 -18.21 8.42
CA PRO A 194 -27.04 -19.53 8.38
C PRO A 194 -26.46 -19.93 7.01
N LYS A 195 -26.77 -19.18 5.94
CA LYS A 195 -26.26 -19.46 4.59
C LYS A 195 -24.93 -18.80 4.27
N CYS A 196 -24.64 -17.64 4.85
CA CYS A 196 -23.50 -16.82 4.44
C CYS A 196 -22.87 -16.03 5.60
N SER A 197 -23.34 -16.25 6.82
CA SER A 197 -22.87 -15.60 8.05
C SER A 197 -23.04 -14.08 8.12
N SER A 198 -23.61 -13.44 7.10
CA SER A 198 -23.96 -12.01 7.13
C SER A 198 -25.13 -11.72 8.08
N LYS A 199 -25.22 -10.49 8.60
CA LYS A 199 -26.29 -10.08 9.53
C LYS A 199 -27.69 -10.27 8.93
N MET A 200 -28.68 -10.63 9.75
CA MET A 200 -30.09 -10.61 9.36
C MET A 200 -30.71 -9.26 9.72
N VAL A 201 -31.59 -8.75 8.85
CA VAL A 201 -32.33 -7.49 9.03
C VAL A 201 -33.83 -7.75 8.98
N LYS A 202 -34.61 -7.16 9.89
CA LYS A 202 -36.08 -7.25 9.82
C LYS A 202 -36.60 -6.42 8.65
N ARG A 203 -37.53 -6.96 7.89
CA ARG A 203 -38.22 -6.27 6.79
C ARG A 203 -39.71 -6.57 6.85
N VAL A 204 -40.50 -5.59 6.44
CA VAL A 204 -41.94 -5.73 6.25
C VAL A 204 -42.23 -6.13 4.81
N ALA A 205 -43.05 -7.14 4.60
CA ALA A 205 -43.51 -7.51 3.28
C ALA A 205 -44.40 -6.41 2.70
N LYS A 206 -44.00 -5.85 1.55
CA LYS A 206 -44.71 -4.75 0.87
C LYS A 206 -45.68 -5.21 -0.21
N LYS A 207 -45.65 -6.49 -0.58
CA LYS A 207 -46.46 -7.08 -1.68
C LYS A 207 -46.85 -8.52 -1.37
N GLY A 208 -47.98 -8.99 -1.91
CA GLY A 208 -48.45 -10.37 -1.80
C GLY A 208 -49.39 -10.63 -0.61
N LYS A 209 -49.66 -11.91 -0.30
CA LYS A 209 -50.61 -12.32 0.76
C LYS A 209 -50.19 -11.94 2.18
N ASN A 210 -48.90 -11.68 2.39
CA ASN A 210 -48.31 -11.41 3.70
C ASN A 210 -47.99 -9.91 3.90
N ILE A 211 -48.64 -8.99 3.18
CA ILE A 211 -48.37 -7.55 3.31
C ILE A 211 -48.49 -7.11 4.77
N GLY A 212 -47.54 -6.31 5.25
CA GLY A 212 -47.50 -5.83 6.62
C GLY A 212 -46.82 -6.79 7.61
N SER A 213 -46.62 -8.06 7.26
CA SER A 213 -45.88 -9.00 8.12
C SER A 213 -44.38 -8.73 8.12
N GLU A 214 -43.74 -8.95 9.28
CA GLU A 214 -42.29 -8.86 9.43
C GLU A 214 -41.60 -10.21 9.21
N PHE A 215 -40.42 -10.17 8.59
CA PHE A 215 -39.54 -11.32 8.45
C PHE A 215 -38.08 -10.87 8.52
N TRP A 216 -37.20 -11.78 8.94
CA TRP A 216 -35.77 -11.60 8.84
C TRP A 216 -35.30 -11.87 7.41
N ALA A 217 -34.55 -10.95 6.81
CA ALA A 217 -33.90 -11.10 5.51
C ALA A 217 -32.38 -10.99 5.66
N CYS A 218 -31.62 -11.73 4.85
CA CYS A 218 -30.16 -11.54 4.81
C CYS A 218 -29.79 -10.14 4.31
N SER A 219 -28.84 -9.47 4.97
CA SER A 219 -28.33 -8.15 4.55
C SER A 219 -27.64 -8.18 3.19
N SER A 220 -27.06 -9.31 2.78
CA SER A 220 -26.39 -9.48 1.49
C SER A 220 -27.34 -9.76 0.31
N TYR A 221 -28.64 -9.53 0.46
CA TYR A 221 -29.56 -9.55 -0.68
C TYR A 221 -29.13 -8.51 -1.75
N PRO A 222 -29.12 -8.82 -3.06
CA PRO A 222 -29.71 -10.01 -3.72
C PRO A 222 -28.79 -11.23 -3.81
N LYS A 223 -27.52 -11.11 -3.39
CA LYS A 223 -26.50 -12.18 -3.48
C LYS A 223 -26.83 -13.37 -2.56
N CYS A 224 -27.42 -13.11 -1.40
CA CYS A 224 -28.00 -14.13 -0.53
C CYS A 224 -29.49 -13.85 -0.30
N ARG A 225 -30.37 -14.76 -0.72
CA ARG A 225 -31.83 -14.62 -0.65
C ARG A 225 -32.46 -15.34 0.54
N TYR A 226 -31.68 -15.65 1.58
CA TYR A 226 -32.20 -16.30 2.78
C TYR A 226 -33.17 -15.38 3.54
N ILE A 227 -34.33 -15.93 3.90
CA ILE A 227 -35.35 -15.28 4.72
C ILE A 227 -35.79 -16.23 5.84
N LYS A 228 -36.17 -15.69 6.98
CA LYS A 228 -36.74 -16.43 8.12
C LYS A 228 -37.94 -15.66 8.64
N ALA A 229 -39.12 -16.30 8.66
CA ALA A 229 -40.30 -15.70 9.25
C ALA A 229 -40.05 -15.38 10.73
N ILE A 230 -40.46 -14.19 11.16
CA ILE A 230 -40.61 -13.92 12.59
C ILE A 230 -41.96 -14.53 12.93
N LYS A 231 -42.00 -15.50 13.84
CA LYS A 231 -43.29 -16.04 14.30
C LYS A 231 -44.12 -14.85 14.80
N ALA A 232 -45.20 -14.51 14.11
CA ALA A 232 -46.32 -13.82 14.74
C ALA A 232 -47.08 -14.86 15.58
N PRO A 233 -47.73 -14.47 16.69
CA PRO A 233 -48.51 -15.40 17.52
C PRO A 233 -49.53 -16.21 16.71
#